data_AF-A0A4S8PEW9-F1
#
_entry.id   AF-A0A4S8PEW9-F1
#
_cell.length_a   1.000
_cell.length_b   1.000
_cell.length_c   1.000
_cell.angle_alpha   90.00
_cell.angle_beta   90.00
_cell.angle_gamma   90.00
#
_symmetry.space_group_name_H-M   'P 1'
#
loop_
_entity.id
_entity.type
_entity.pdbx_description
1 polymer ?
#
loop_
_entity_poly.entity_id
_entity_poly.type
_entity_poly.pdbx_seq_one_letter_code
_entity_poly.pdbx_strand_id
1 'polypeptide(L)'
;MARSRAAMVRRDAVVALAGAVARVPDGMAAAVVVGVSPVHGIYAAMSGTIVGGLTSSTALMVVTTTTAAALAAESALSGVAEDDLLPSLFLVTVLAGLIMMGAGLLRLGRYTRFVSHSVMIGFLTGVAVNIALGQLGNLTGAPVEGANAVGKAWSVLTDPAAVYLPSLLTGTAAIALG
;
A
#
# COMPACT_ATOMS: atom_id res chain seq x y z
N MET A 1 22.92 -26.72 12.63
CA MET A 1 23.60 -25.44 12.96
C MET A 1 22.69 -24.59 13.84
N ALA A 2 22.79 -24.70 15.17
CA ALA A 2 22.02 -23.89 16.11
C ALA A 2 22.75 -22.56 16.35
N ARG A 3 22.34 -21.49 15.66
CA ARG A 3 22.84 -20.13 15.95
C ARG A 3 22.32 -19.69 17.33
N SER A 4 23.12 -18.94 18.09
CA SER A 4 22.68 -18.44 19.39
C SER A 4 21.50 -17.48 19.21
N ARG A 5 20.47 -17.62 20.06
CA ARG A 5 19.25 -16.78 20.02
C ARG A 5 19.57 -15.29 20.06
N ALA A 6 20.59 -14.89 20.82
CA ALA A 6 21.05 -13.51 20.92
C ALA A 6 21.58 -12.94 19.59
N ALA A 7 22.28 -13.75 18.80
CA ALA A 7 22.75 -13.35 17.47
C ALA A 7 21.59 -13.19 16.47
N MET A 8 20.54 -13.99 16.62
CA MET A 8 19.33 -13.90 15.79
C MET A 8 18.53 -12.63 16.11
N VAL A 9 18.27 -12.36 17.38
CA VAL A 9 17.58 -11.13 17.83
C VAL A 9 18.32 -9.87 17.36
N ARG A 10 19.65 -9.84 17.48
CA ARG A 10 20.43 -8.68 17.01
C ARG A 10 20.32 -8.49 15.50
N ARG A 11 20.35 -9.57 14.73
CA ARG A 11 20.23 -9.49 13.26
C ARG A 11 18.83 -9.07 12.85
N ASP A 12 17.82 -9.63 13.48
CA ASP A 12 16.42 -9.33 13.21
C ASP A 12 16.09 -7.89 13.59
N ALA A 13 16.66 -7.36 14.68
CA ALA A 13 16.51 -5.96 15.06
C ALA A 13 17.09 -5.01 14.02
N VAL A 14 18.28 -5.29 13.48
CA VAL A 14 18.91 -4.45 12.43
C VAL A 14 18.08 -4.47 11.15
N VAL A 15 17.61 -5.66 10.73
CA VAL A 15 16.77 -5.79 9.52
C VAL A 15 15.39 -5.15 9.73
N ALA A 16 14.79 -5.32 10.91
CA ALA A 16 13.51 -4.71 11.25
C ALA A 16 13.59 -3.19 11.29
N LEU A 17 14.67 -2.63 11.82
CA LEU A 17 14.88 -1.17 11.86
C LEU A 17 15.04 -0.60 10.45
N ALA A 18 15.88 -1.22 9.61
CA ALA A 18 16.02 -0.82 8.21
C ALA A 18 14.70 -0.94 7.44
N GLY A 19 13.97 -2.05 7.64
CA GLY A 19 12.66 -2.26 7.04
C GLY A 19 11.59 -1.28 7.54
N ALA A 20 11.64 -0.88 8.82
CA ALA A 20 10.72 0.11 9.37
C ALA A 20 10.93 1.49 8.72
N VAL A 21 12.18 1.93 8.57
CA VAL A 21 12.51 3.20 7.89
C VAL A 21 12.03 3.18 6.44
N ALA A 22 12.27 2.08 5.71
CA ALA A 22 11.84 1.95 4.32
C ALA A 22 10.30 1.96 4.17
N ARG A 23 9.55 1.51 5.17
CA ARG A 23 8.08 1.45 5.12
C ARG A 23 7.36 2.74 5.48
N VAL A 24 8.03 3.71 6.09
CA VAL A 24 7.44 5.02 6.38
C VAL A 24 6.88 5.69 5.12
N PRO A 25 7.67 5.88 4.03
CA PRO A 25 7.14 6.46 2.81
C PRO A 25 6.05 5.59 2.16
N ASP A 26 6.15 4.27 2.22
CA ASP A 26 5.12 3.36 1.68
C ASP A 26 3.76 3.54 2.39
N GLY A 27 3.76 3.62 3.72
CA GLY A 27 2.55 3.87 4.50
C GLY A 27 1.94 5.23 4.20
N MET A 28 2.77 6.27 4.06
CA MET A 28 2.33 7.60 3.67
C MET A 28 1.70 7.61 2.27
N ALA A 29 2.33 6.94 1.31
CA ALA A 29 1.81 6.83 -0.05
C ALA A 29 0.45 6.10 -0.08
N ALA A 30 0.30 5.03 0.71
CA ALA A 30 -0.96 4.30 0.82
C ALA A 30 -2.10 5.18 1.35
N ALA A 31 -1.84 6.08 2.30
CA ALA A 31 -2.83 7.04 2.79
C ALA A 31 -3.23 8.07 1.72
N VAL A 32 -2.26 8.58 0.95
CA VAL A 32 -2.50 9.51 -0.15
C VAL A 32 -3.36 8.87 -1.25
N VAL A 33 -3.18 7.58 -1.52
CA VAL A 33 -4.03 6.84 -2.47
C VAL A 33 -5.50 6.89 -2.08
N VAL A 34 -5.81 6.83 -0.79
CA VAL A 34 -7.20 6.91 -0.27
C VAL A 34 -7.73 8.35 -0.19
N GLY A 35 -6.86 9.35 -0.32
CA GLY A 35 -7.24 10.77 -0.19
C GLY A 35 -7.21 11.30 1.25
N VAL A 36 -6.64 10.55 2.20
CA VAL A 36 -6.50 11.00 3.60
C VAL A 36 -5.09 11.51 3.90
N SER A 37 -4.95 12.26 4.99
CA SER A 37 -3.64 12.78 5.42
C SER A 37 -2.62 11.63 5.63
N PRO A 38 -1.37 11.79 5.13
CA PRO A 38 -0.30 10.77 5.22
C PRO A 38 -0.04 10.22 6.62
N VAL A 39 -0.32 11.03 7.65
CA VAL A 39 -0.12 10.68 9.06
C VAL A 39 -0.95 9.45 9.44
N HIS A 40 -2.16 9.31 8.89
CA HIS A 40 -3.02 8.16 9.15
C HIS A 40 -2.43 6.85 8.59
N GLY A 41 -1.67 6.93 7.50
CA GLY A 41 -0.97 5.78 6.93
C GLY A 41 0.13 5.25 7.86
N ILE A 42 0.86 6.15 8.52
CA ILE A 42 1.86 5.78 9.53
C ILE A 42 1.18 5.14 10.74
N TYR A 43 0.07 5.71 11.22
CA TYR A 43 -0.70 5.11 12.33
C TYR A 43 -1.22 3.71 11.98
N ALA A 44 -1.74 3.52 10.77
CA ALA A 44 -2.18 2.22 10.28
C ALA A 44 -1.02 1.22 10.18
N ALA A 45 0.13 1.63 9.65
CA ALA A 45 1.30 0.77 9.54
C ALA A 45 1.86 0.36 10.92
N MET A 46 1.95 1.30 11.88
CA MET A 46 2.42 1.01 13.23
C MET A 46 1.47 0.08 13.97
N SER A 47 0.17 0.44 14.04
CA SER A 47 -0.83 -0.37 14.74
C SER A 47 -0.98 -1.76 14.13
N GLY A 48 -1.03 -1.85 12.79
CA GLY A 48 -1.12 -3.12 12.06
C GLY A 48 0.10 -4.01 12.28
N THR A 49 1.32 -3.45 12.29
CA THR A 49 2.55 -4.24 12.53
C THR A 49 2.60 -4.78 13.96
N ILE A 50 2.22 -3.97 14.95
CA ILE A 50 2.22 -4.37 16.36
C ILE A 50 1.19 -5.48 16.58
N VAL A 51 -0.07 -5.24 16.21
CA VAL A 51 -1.15 -6.21 16.41
C VAL A 51 -0.89 -7.47 15.59
N GLY A 52 -0.60 -7.31 14.30
CA GLY A 52 -0.36 -8.41 13.38
C GLY A 52 0.86 -9.25 13.73
N GLY A 53 1.94 -8.62 14.20
CA GLY A 53 3.14 -9.33 14.65
C GLY A 53 2.89 -10.19 15.90
N LEU A 54 2.01 -9.74 16.80
CA LEU A 54 1.61 -10.50 18.00
C LEU A 54 0.63 -11.63 17.69
N THR A 55 -0.22 -11.48 16.67
CA THR A 55 -1.25 -12.47 16.32
C THR A 55 -0.83 -13.41 15.19
N SER A 56 0.25 -13.12 14.47
CA SER A 56 0.71 -13.94 13.34
C SER A 56 1.21 -15.30 13.82
N SER A 57 0.79 -16.37 13.13
CA SER A 57 1.29 -17.73 13.37
C SER A 57 2.66 -18.00 12.74
N THR A 58 3.17 -17.07 11.92
CA THR A 58 4.39 -17.25 11.12
C THR A 58 5.41 -16.18 11.44
N ALA A 59 6.61 -16.60 11.86
CA ALA A 59 7.72 -15.71 12.21
C ALA A 59 8.28 -14.89 11.03
N LEU A 60 7.96 -15.27 9.80
CA LEU A 60 8.41 -14.59 8.57
C LEU A 60 7.35 -13.65 7.97
N MET A 61 6.13 -13.62 8.53
CA MET A 61 5.05 -12.81 7.96
C MET A 61 5.25 -11.34 8.31
N VAL A 62 5.27 -10.51 7.28
CA VAL A 62 5.30 -9.06 7.40
C VAL A 62 3.87 -8.54 7.33
N VAL A 63 3.43 -7.83 8.37
CA VAL A 63 2.15 -7.12 8.38
C VAL A 63 2.43 -5.64 8.15
N THR A 64 1.80 -5.06 7.14
CA THR A 64 1.93 -3.65 6.75
C THR A 64 0.74 -3.21 5.91
N THR A 65 0.54 -1.91 5.75
CA THR A 65 -0.39 -1.35 4.77
C THR A 65 0.08 -1.70 3.36
N THR A 66 -0.84 -2.16 2.51
CA THR A 66 -0.54 -2.49 1.11
C THR A 66 -1.32 -1.57 0.19
N THR A 67 -0.73 -1.26 -0.98
CA THR A 67 -1.42 -0.44 -1.99
C THR A 67 -2.70 -1.10 -2.49
N ALA A 68 -2.76 -2.43 -2.54
CA ALA A 68 -4.00 -3.13 -2.90
C ALA A 68 -5.14 -2.85 -1.90
N ALA A 69 -4.85 -2.85 -0.59
CA ALA A 69 -5.84 -2.51 0.42
C ALA A 69 -6.23 -1.02 0.35
N ALA A 70 -5.29 -0.14 0.08
CA ALA A 70 -5.56 1.29 -0.12
C ALA A 70 -6.49 1.54 -1.33
N LEU A 71 -6.23 0.89 -2.48
CA LEU A 71 -7.07 1.00 -3.66
C LEU A 71 -8.47 0.42 -3.44
N ALA A 72 -8.58 -0.69 -2.70
CA ALA A 72 -9.87 -1.26 -2.35
C ALA A 72 -10.67 -0.31 -1.44
N ALA A 73 -10.01 0.33 -0.47
CA ALA A 73 -10.64 1.30 0.41
C ALA A 73 -11.07 2.58 -0.34
N GLU A 74 -10.21 3.10 -1.21
CA GLU A 74 -10.51 4.23 -2.10
C GLU A 74 -11.75 3.92 -2.97
N SER A 75 -11.76 2.77 -3.63
CA SER A 75 -12.89 2.36 -4.45
C SER A 75 -14.19 2.19 -3.64
N ALA A 76 -14.12 1.64 -2.43
CA ALA A 76 -15.27 1.48 -1.55
C ALA A 76 -15.83 2.81 -1.01
N LEU A 77 -14.98 3.85 -0.98
CA LEU A 77 -15.32 5.19 -0.51
C LEU A 77 -15.57 6.17 -1.66
N SER A 78 -15.59 5.69 -2.91
CA SER A 78 -15.86 6.53 -4.07
C SER A 78 -17.24 7.20 -3.93
N GLY A 79 -17.24 8.54 -3.87
CA GLY A 79 -18.45 9.35 -3.69
C GLY A 79 -18.79 9.76 -2.26
N VAL A 80 -17.98 9.40 -1.26
CA VAL A 80 -18.08 9.96 0.09
C VAL A 80 -17.53 11.40 0.10
N ALA A 81 -18.21 12.31 0.79
CA ALA A 81 -17.75 13.70 0.93
C ALA A 81 -16.43 13.76 1.71
N GLU A 82 -15.57 14.73 1.42
CA GLU A 82 -14.25 14.86 2.05
C GLU A 82 -14.33 14.93 3.59
N ASP A 83 -15.35 15.61 4.11
CA ASP A 83 -15.58 15.74 5.56
C ASP A 83 -15.90 14.39 6.23
N ASP A 84 -16.56 13.48 5.50
CA ASP A 84 -16.98 12.15 5.99
C ASP A 84 -15.99 11.04 5.60
N LEU A 85 -14.94 11.34 4.84
CA LEU A 85 -13.99 10.37 4.30
C LEU A 85 -13.26 9.61 5.42
N LEU A 86 -12.74 10.32 6.42
CA LEU A 86 -11.97 9.73 7.50
C LEU A 86 -12.82 8.85 8.44
N PRO A 87 -14.00 9.31 8.92
CA PRO A 87 -14.93 8.44 9.66
C PRO A 87 -15.36 7.20 8.87
N SER A 88 -15.64 7.37 7.58
CA SER A 88 -16.06 6.27 6.70
C SER A 88 -14.93 5.27 6.47
N LEU A 89 -13.69 5.73 6.30
CA LEU A 89 -12.51 4.88 6.20
C LEU A 89 -12.30 4.05 7.47
N PHE A 90 -12.48 4.66 8.64
CA PHE A 90 -12.40 3.95 9.91
C PHE A 90 -13.48 2.86 10.01
N LEU A 91 -14.72 3.19 9.66
CA LEU A 91 -15.84 2.24 9.66
C LEU A 91 -15.58 1.06 8.72
N VAL A 92 -15.19 1.32 7.47
CA VAL A 92 -14.87 0.28 6.49
C VAL A 92 -13.72 -0.60 6.98
N THR A 93 -12.70 -0.02 7.60
CA THR A 93 -11.56 -0.77 8.16
C THR A 93 -12.00 -1.70 9.29
N VAL A 94 -12.83 -1.22 10.22
CA VAL A 94 -13.37 -2.03 11.33
C VAL A 94 -14.27 -3.14 10.79
N LEU A 95 -15.17 -2.84 9.86
CA LEU A 95 -16.05 -3.83 9.23
C LEU A 95 -15.26 -4.90 8.48
N ALA A 96 -14.26 -4.49 7.69
CA ALA A 96 -13.36 -5.42 7.01
C ALA A 96 -12.66 -6.36 8.02
N GLY A 97 -12.15 -5.81 9.13
CA GLY A 97 -11.54 -6.58 10.21
C GLY A 97 -12.51 -7.59 10.85
N LEU A 98 -13.74 -7.17 11.13
CA LEU A 98 -14.79 -8.07 11.67
C LEU A 98 -15.15 -9.19 10.71
N ILE A 99 -15.29 -8.89 9.41
CA ILE A 99 -15.55 -9.88 8.38
C ILE A 99 -14.36 -10.85 8.26
N MET A 100 -13.13 -10.35 8.29
CA MET A 100 -11.92 -11.19 8.25
C MET A 100 -11.82 -12.09 9.49
N MET A 101 -12.14 -11.58 10.68
CA MET A 101 -12.20 -12.39 11.91
C MET A 101 -13.28 -13.48 11.81
N GLY A 102 -14.48 -13.14 11.34
CA GLY A 102 -15.55 -14.11 11.09
C GLY A 102 -15.16 -15.18 10.08
N ALA A 103 -14.52 -14.77 8.97
CA ALA A 103 -14.02 -15.68 7.96
C ALA A 103 -12.90 -16.60 8.49
N GLY A 104 -12.03 -16.08 9.36
CA GLY A 104 -11.02 -16.86 10.08
C GLY A 104 -11.63 -17.91 11.00
N LEU A 105 -12.68 -17.53 11.75
CA LEU A 105 -13.40 -18.43 12.66
C LEU A 105 -14.12 -19.56 11.90
N LEU A 106 -14.69 -19.24 10.74
CA LEU A 106 -15.29 -20.21 9.81
C LEU A 106 -14.24 -21.03 9.02
N ARG A 107 -12.94 -20.79 9.25
CA ARG A 107 -11.82 -21.43 8.55
C ARG A 107 -11.89 -21.28 7.02
N LEU A 108 -12.46 -20.17 6.55
CA LEU A 108 -12.59 -19.88 5.12
C LEU A 108 -11.24 -19.69 4.41
N GLY A 109 -10.15 -19.50 5.17
CA GLY A 109 -8.79 -19.52 4.65
C GLY A 109 -8.41 -20.81 3.93
N ARG A 110 -9.13 -21.93 4.13
CA ARG A 110 -8.94 -23.13 3.30
C ARG A 110 -9.42 -22.92 1.86
N TYR A 111 -10.39 -22.05 1.62
CA TYR A 111 -10.96 -21.84 0.30
C TYR A 111 -10.17 -20.85 -0.55
N THR A 112 -9.35 -19.99 0.05
CA THR A 112 -8.46 -19.09 -0.71
C THR A 112 -7.45 -19.88 -1.58
N ARG A 113 -7.16 -21.14 -1.24
CA ARG A 113 -6.36 -22.05 -2.08
C ARG A 113 -7.01 -22.39 -3.43
N PHE A 114 -8.32 -22.14 -3.60
CA PHE A 114 -9.04 -22.37 -4.85
C PHE A 114 -9.01 -21.16 -5.79
N VAL A 115 -8.39 -20.04 -5.39
CA VAL A 115 -8.12 -18.93 -6.31
C VAL A 115 -7.13 -19.42 -7.35
N SER A 116 -7.55 -19.42 -8.62
CA SER A 116 -6.71 -19.85 -9.73
C SER A 116 -5.46 -18.97 -9.82
N HIS A 117 -4.31 -19.60 -10.07
CA HIS A 117 -3.05 -18.90 -10.25
C HIS A 117 -3.13 -17.80 -11.33
N SER A 118 -3.92 -18.05 -12.38
CA SER A 118 -4.15 -17.09 -13.48
C SER A 118 -4.87 -15.82 -12.99
N VAL A 119 -5.87 -15.95 -12.11
CA VAL A 119 -6.62 -14.81 -11.54
C VAL A 119 -5.73 -13.99 -10.62
N MET A 120 -4.92 -14.66 -9.81
CA MET A 120 -3.96 -14.00 -8.92
C MET A 120 -2.94 -13.19 -9.73
N ILE A 121 -2.34 -13.76 -10.78
CA ILE A 121 -1.42 -13.02 -11.65
C ILE A 121 -2.13 -11.83 -12.30
N GLY A 122 -3.34 -12.00 -12.85
CA GLY A 122 -4.09 -10.90 -13.46
C GLY A 122 -4.36 -9.75 -12.48
N PHE A 123 -4.75 -10.06 -11.24
CA PHE A 123 -4.94 -9.06 -10.19
C PHE A 123 -3.63 -8.34 -9.83
N LEU A 124 -2.54 -9.09 -9.61
CA LEU A 124 -1.24 -8.51 -9.30
C LEU A 124 -0.73 -7.60 -10.44
N THR A 125 -0.89 -8.03 -11.70
CA THR A 125 -0.53 -7.21 -12.87
C THR A 125 -1.39 -5.94 -12.93
N GLY A 126 -2.70 -6.03 -12.68
CA GLY A 126 -3.58 -4.87 -12.64
C GLY A 126 -3.18 -3.87 -11.55
N VAL A 127 -2.89 -4.34 -10.34
CA VAL A 127 -2.39 -3.50 -9.23
C VAL A 127 -1.04 -2.88 -9.60
N ALA A 128 -0.11 -3.64 -10.17
CA ALA A 128 1.20 -3.13 -10.58
C ALA A 128 1.10 -2.03 -11.64
N VAL A 129 0.24 -2.22 -12.65
CA VAL A 129 -0.05 -1.19 -13.66
C VAL A 129 -0.67 0.04 -12.99
N ASN A 130 -1.66 -0.15 -12.11
CA ASN A 130 -2.31 0.97 -11.43
C ASN A 130 -1.33 1.78 -10.55
N ILE A 131 -0.40 1.09 -9.88
CA ILE A 131 0.68 1.74 -9.13
C ILE A 131 1.58 2.53 -10.08
N ALA A 132 2.06 1.91 -11.17
CA ALA A 132 2.93 2.57 -12.14
C ALA A 132 2.28 3.83 -12.72
N LEU A 133 1.02 3.74 -13.12
CA LEU A 133 0.24 4.88 -13.64
C LEU A 133 0.02 5.95 -12.57
N GLY A 134 -0.26 5.56 -11.33
CA GLY A 134 -0.43 6.48 -10.20
C GLY A 134 0.83 7.26 -9.84
N GLN A 135 2.02 6.72 -10.14
CA GLN A 135 3.30 7.40 -9.90
C GLN A 135 3.75 8.31 -11.06
N LEU A 136 3.14 8.23 -12.25
CA LEU A 136 3.54 9.05 -13.41
C LEU A 136 3.48 10.55 -13.13
N GLY A 137 2.50 10.99 -12.35
CA GLY A 137 2.38 12.38 -11.91
C GLY A 137 3.55 12.86 -11.05
N ASN A 138 3.90 12.05 -10.05
CA ASN A 138 5.03 12.33 -9.16
C ASN A 138 6.37 12.32 -9.90
N LEU A 139 6.51 11.46 -10.92
CA LEU A 139 7.73 11.37 -11.74
C LEU A 139 7.89 12.54 -12.72
N THR A 140 6.79 13.08 -13.25
CA THR A 140 6.83 14.14 -14.28
C THR A 140 6.71 15.55 -13.72
N GLY A 141 6.22 15.70 -12.48
CA GLY A 141 6.04 16.99 -11.82
C GLY A 141 4.95 17.87 -12.44
N ALA A 142 4.18 17.34 -13.40
CA ALA A 142 3.07 18.04 -14.03
C ALA A 142 1.85 18.06 -13.08
N PRO A 143 1.04 19.14 -13.06
CA PRO A 143 -0.22 19.16 -12.34
C PRO A 143 -1.14 18.07 -12.94
N VAL A 144 -1.52 17.10 -12.11
CA VAL A 144 -2.24 15.91 -12.54
C VAL A 144 -3.71 16.05 -12.21
N GLU A 145 -4.56 16.21 -13.22
CA GLU A 145 -6.01 16.20 -13.06
C GLU A 145 -6.59 14.89 -13.62
N GLY A 146 -7.30 14.14 -12.76
CA GLY A 146 -7.96 12.89 -13.15
C GLY A 146 -8.47 12.09 -11.96
N ALA A 147 -9.71 11.61 -12.05
CA ALA A 147 -10.37 10.84 -10.98
C ALA A 147 -9.70 9.47 -10.71
N ASN A 148 -9.06 8.87 -11.71
CA ASN A 148 -8.46 7.53 -11.62
C ASN A 148 -7.01 7.52 -12.13
N ALA A 149 -6.19 6.54 -11.72
CA ALA A 149 -4.79 6.40 -12.15
C ALA A 149 -4.63 6.42 -13.69
N VAL A 150 -5.59 5.86 -14.42
CA VAL A 150 -5.62 5.88 -15.89
C VAL A 150 -5.89 7.29 -16.44
N GLY A 151 -6.78 8.05 -15.80
CA GLY A 151 -7.06 9.44 -16.17
C GLY A 151 -5.87 10.35 -15.89
N LYS A 152 -5.19 10.13 -14.75
CA LYS A 152 -3.94 10.80 -14.38
C LYS A 152 -2.80 10.50 -15.38
N ALA A 153 -2.70 9.26 -15.84
CA ALA A 153 -1.74 8.89 -16.87
C ALA A 153 -2.06 9.52 -18.23
N TRP A 154 -3.35 9.59 -18.58
CA TRP A 154 -3.81 10.20 -19.82
C TRP A 154 -3.50 11.70 -19.85
N SER A 155 -3.76 12.44 -18.77
CA SER A 155 -3.47 13.89 -18.68
C SER A 155 -1.99 14.20 -18.86
N VAL A 156 -1.10 13.39 -18.26
CA VAL A 156 0.36 13.51 -18.43
C VAL A 156 0.80 13.22 -19.87
N LEU A 157 0.15 12.28 -20.55
CA LEU A 157 0.41 11.96 -21.96
C LEU A 157 -0.11 13.04 -22.93
N THR A 158 -1.18 13.75 -22.58
CA THR A 158 -1.80 14.75 -23.46
C THR A 158 -1.25 16.16 -23.25
N ASP A 159 -0.64 16.47 -22.10
CA ASP A 159 -0.04 17.78 -21.82
C ASP A 159 1.48 17.71 -21.51
N PRO A 160 2.31 17.33 -22.51
CA PRO A 160 3.76 17.22 -22.36
C PRO A 160 4.48 18.57 -22.15
N ALA A 161 3.77 19.70 -22.27
CA ALA A 161 4.34 21.05 -22.11
C ALA A 161 4.45 21.49 -20.64
N ALA A 162 3.78 20.82 -19.71
CA ALA A 162 3.84 21.08 -18.26
C ALA A 162 4.87 20.20 -17.51
N VAL A 163 5.65 19.39 -18.24
CA VAL A 163 6.62 18.46 -17.66
C VAL A 163 7.84 19.21 -17.15
N TYR A 164 8.06 19.17 -15.83
CA TYR A 164 9.22 19.75 -15.20
C TYR A 164 10.44 18.83 -15.39
N LEU A 165 11.36 19.24 -16.27
CA LEU A 165 12.64 18.58 -16.53
C LEU A 165 13.43 18.18 -15.27
N PRO A 166 13.48 19.01 -14.19
CA PRO A 166 14.18 18.65 -12.95
C PRO A 166 13.54 17.45 -12.24
N SER A 167 12.21 17.39 -12.17
CA SER A 167 11.45 16.31 -11.53
C SER A 167 11.67 14.99 -12.26
N LEU A 168 11.68 15.05 -13.61
CA LEU A 168 11.91 13.89 -14.47
C LEU A 168 13.32 13.31 -14.30
N LEU A 169 14.34 14.17 -14.23
CA LEU A 169 15.72 13.76 -13.96
C LEU A 169 15.86 13.15 -12.56
N THR A 170 15.21 13.74 -11.56
CA THR A 170 15.29 13.24 -10.19
C THR A 170 14.59 11.88 -10.05
N GLY A 171 13.42 11.71 -10.69
CA GLY A 171 12.68 10.45 -10.71
C GLY A 171 13.39 9.34 -11.48
N THR A 172 13.96 9.63 -12.65
CA THR A 172 14.73 8.64 -13.43
C THR A 172 16.05 8.28 -12.75
N ALA A 173 16.74 9.23 -12.13
CA ALA A 173 17.92 8.95 -11.32
C ALA A 173 17.59 8.11 -10.08
N ALA A 174 16.45 8.35 -9.43
CA ALA A 174 16.00 7.54 -8.30
C ALA A 174 15.69 6.09 -8.72
N ILE A 175 15.05 5.88 -9.89
CA ILE A 175 14.80 4.54 -10.45
C ILE A 175 16.11 3.85 -10.83
N ALA A 176 17.11 4.58 -11.32
CA ALA A 176 18.40 4.01 -11.72
C ALA A 176 19.32 3.65 -10.52
N LEU A 177 19.15 4.33 -9.38
CA LEU A 177 19.93 4.11 -8.16
C LEU A 177 19.29 3.11 -7.17
N GLY A 178 17.98 2.89 -7.26
CA GLY A 178 17.22 1.93 -6.44
C GLY A 178 17.31 0.51 -6.95
#